data_AF-A0A928DQZ0-F1
#
_entry.id   AF-A0A928DQZ0-F1
#
_cell.length_a   1.000
_cell.length_b   1.000
_cell.length_c   1.000
_cell.angle_alpha   90.00
_cell.angle_beta   90.00
_cell.angle_gamma   90.00
#
_symmetry.space_group_name_H-M   'P 1'
#
loop_
_entity.id
_entity.type
_entity.pdbx_description
1 polymer ?
#
loop_
_entity_poly.entity_id
_entity_poly.type
_entity_poly.pdbx_seq_one_letter_code
_entity_poly.pdbx_strand_id
1 'polypeptide(L)'
;MSYSPSFCTVCGTSLSSNVKFCPNCGAPITKPQQGAYVPQQGTPQQGIPVASVPQQGAYVPYSSAQQVVPYPEQLSIYCPTLPKGAFRSCVTGWLIYVVLTILCMITLVVAAVAMDEGGVPEEVGICLVLGGIFGTLAFVILGVISYCKFLYRCWRLIQDGHARTTPGKAVGFLFIPFFNIYWFFVAHYGLAIDLNSYARRYQIAVPRAPEGLVLTALILLFIPYLNMISIFFWIPALFSLAKTAEAIQDARRP
;
A
#
# COMPACT_ATOMS: atom_id res chain seq x y z
N MET A 1 -34.64 -47.06 -6.74
CA MET A 1 -33.60 -46.28 -6.05
C MET A 1 -32.35 -46.31 -6.92
N SER A 2 -32.18 -45.31 -7.78
CA SER A 2 -31.11 -45.27 -8.78
C SER A 2 -29.92 -44.54 -8.19
N TYR A 3 -28.88 -45.28 -7.78
CA TYR A 3 -27.63 -44.69 -7.29
C TYR A 3 -26.81 -44.20 -8.49
N SER A 4 -26.55 -42.90 -8.58
CA SER A 4 -25.55 -42.37 -9.51
C SER A 4 -24.15 -42.77 -9.04
N PRO A 5 -23.32 -43.44 -9.87
CA PRO A 5 -21.96 -43.78 -9.49
C PRO A 5 -21.12 -42.51 -9.39
N SER A 6 -20.43 -42.33 -8.25
CA SER A 6 -19.43 -41.28 -8.06
C SER A 6 -18.10 -41.70 -8.68
N PHE A 7 -17.43 -40.80 -9.40
CA PHE A 7 -16.11 -41.05 -10.01
C PHE A 7 -15.02 -40.26 -9.28
N CYS A 8 -13.80 -40.80 -9.25
CA CYS A 8 -12.64 -40.09 -8.71
C CYS A 8 -12.26 -38.91 -9.62
N THR A 9 -12.11 -37.71 -9.05
CA THR A 9 -11.71 -36.50 -9.79
C THR A 9 -10.25 -36.50 -10.23
N VAL A 10 -9.41 -37.39 -9.69
CA VAL A 10 -7.97 -37.48 -9.99
C VAL A 10 -7.67 -38.54 -11.05
N CYS A 11 -8.29 -39.72 -10.97
CA CYS A 11 -7.98 -40.84 -11.89
C CYS A 11 -9.19 -41.37 -12.67
N GLY A 12 -10.39 -40.84 -12.46
CA GLY A 12 -11.59 -41.22 -13.21
C GLY A 12 -12.18 -42.60 -12.88
N THR A 13 -11.60 -43.36 -11.94
CA THR A 13 -12.14 -44.69 -11.57
C THR A 13 -13.49 -44.55 -10.86
N SER A 14 -14.43 -45.46 -11.16
CA SER A 14 -15.73 -45.52 -10.47
C SER A 14 -15.55 -45.94 -9.02
N LEU A 15 -16.23 -45.24 -8.12
CA LEU A 15 -16.12 -45.45 -6.67
C LEU A 15 -17.39 -46.10 -6.15
N SER A 16 -17.22 -47.11 -5.28
CA SER A 16 -18.32 -47.67 -4.51
C SER A 16 -18.79 -46.70 -3.42
N SER A 17 -20.08 -46.76 -3.08
CA SER A 17 -20.74 -45.86 -2.14
C SER A 17 -20.24 -46.06 -0.71
N ASN A 18 -19.19 -45.31 -0.30
CA ASN A 18 -18.59 -45.13 1.04
C ASN A 18 -17.06 -45.24 1.15
N VAL A 19 -16.32 -45.18 0.05
CA VAL A 19 -14.85 -45.12 0.15
C VAL A 19 -14.37 -43.72 0.57
N LYS A 20 -13.52 -43.65 1.60
CA LYS A 20 -12.89 -42.40 2.07
C LYS A 20 -11.69 -41.98 1.19
N PHE A 21 -11.05 -42.96 0.55
CA PHE A 21 -9.92 -42.79 -0.35
C PHE A 21 -10.13 -43.63 -1.61
N CYS A 22 -9.66 -43.15 -2.76
CA CYS A 22 -9.73 -43.91 -4.00
C CYS A 22 -8.79 -45.13 -3.92
N PRO A 23 -9.28 -46.36 -4.17
CA PRO A 23 -8.46 -47.57 -4.11
C PRO A 23 -7.43 -47.66 -5.24
N ASN A 24 -7.57 -46.87 -6.30
CA ASN A 24 -6.65 -46.88 -7.43
C ASN A 24 -5.51 -45.85 -7.28
N CYS A 25 -5.82 -44.60 -6.91
CA CYS A 25 -4.82 -43.51 -6.84
C CYS A 25 -4.53 -42.98 -5.44
N GLY A 26 -5.22 -43.45 -4.40
CA GLY A 26 -5.03 -43.00 -3.01
C GLY A 26 -5.59 -41.62 -2.67
N ALA A 27 -6.19 -40.90 -3.64
CA ALA A 27 -6.73 -39.56 -3.40
C ALA A 27 -7.92 -39.58 -2.41
N PRO A 28 -8.01 -38.64 -1.45
CA PRO A 28 -9.13 -38.53 -0.52
C PRO A 28 -10.41 -38.05 -1.24
N ILE A 29 -11.56 -38.58 -0.85
CA ILE A 29 -12.86 -38.23 -1.44
C ILE A 29 -13.67 -37.37 -0.46
N THR A 30 -13.81 -36.08 -0.77
CA THR A 30 -14.62 -35.14 0.01
C THR A 30 -16.06 -35.16 -0.51
N LYS A 31 -17.01 -35.69 0.28
CA LYS A 31 -18.44 -35.70 -0.09
C LYS A 31 -19.04 -34.29 0.06
N PRO A 32 -19.78 -33.76 -0.93
CA PRO A 32 -20.61 -32.58 -0.72
C PRO A 32 -21.83 -32.95 0.16
N GLN A 33 -22.01 -32.30 1.31
CA GLN A 33 -23.22 -32.43 2.12
C GLN A 33 -24.37 -31.64 1.49
N GLN A 34 -25.45 -32.33 1.17
CA GLN A 34 -26.71 -31.78 0.67
C GLN A 34 -27.46 -31.05 1.78
N GLY A 35 -27.72 -29.75 1.58
CA GLY A 35 -28.66 -28.94 2.34
C GLY A 35 -29.56 -28.17 1.36
N ALA A 36 -30.87 -28.18 1.62
CA ALA A 36 -31.96 -27.96 0.69
C ALA A 36 -32.12 -26.53 0.14
N TYR A 37 -32.47 -26.41 -1.15
CA TYR A 37 -33.15 -25.24 -1.72
C TYR A 37 -34.56 -25.63 -2.16
N VAL A 38 -35.55 -24.85 -1.72
CA VAL A 38 -36.93 -24.85 -2.20
C VAL A 38 -37.04 -23.85 -3.37
N PRO A 39 -37.74 -24.17 -4.48
CA PRO A 39 -37.87 -23.25 -5.62
C PRO A 39 -39.05 -22.27 -5.46
N GLN A 40 -38.84 -20.99 -5.79
CA GLN A 40 -39.91 -20.02 -6.06
C GLN A 40 -39.95 -19.68 -7.56
N GLN A 41 -41.16 -19.73 -8.13
CA GLN A 41 -41.47 -19.55 -9.55
C GLN A 41 -41.74 -18.06 -9.90
N GLY A 42 -40.99 -17.54 -10.87
CA GLY A 42 -41.42 -16.73 -12.03
C GLY A 42 -42.08 -15.34 -11.88
N THR A 43 -41.44 -14.30 -12.45
CA THR A 43 -42.02 -13.40 -13.48
C THR A 43 -40.92 -12.55 -14.17
N PRO A 44 -41.07 -12.10 -15.44
CA PRO A 44 -39.94 -11.78 -16.32
C PRO A 44 -39.85 -10.30 -16.77
N GLN A 45 -38.72 -9.60 -16.61
CA GLN A 45 -38.42 -8.38 -17.40
C GLN A 45 -36.91 -8.16 -17.66
N GLN A 46 -36.54 -8.46 -18.91
CA GLN A 46 -35.65 -7.75 -19.85
C GLN A 46 -34.52 -6.81 -19.32
N GLY A 47 -33.27 -7.29 -19.42
CA GLY A 47 -32.23 -6.75 -20.30
C GLY A 47 -31.50 -5.44 -19.96
N ILE A 48 -30.44 -5.51 -19.13
CA ILE A 48 -29.24 -4.66 -19.20
C ILE A 48 -28.02 -5.54 -18.82
N PRO A 49 -26.89 -5.56 -19.56
CA PRO A 49 -25.72 -6.35 -19.16
C PRO A 49 -25.03 -5.70 -17.96
N VAL A 50 -25.23 -6.30 -16.77
CA VAL A 50 -24.46 -5.93 -15.58
C VAL A 50 -23.09 -6.58 -15.68
N ALA A 51 -22.06 -5.74 -15.82
CA ALA A 51 -20.66 -6.12 -15.73
C ALA A 51 -20.40 -6.87 -14.41
N SER A 52 -19.70 -7.98 -14.48
CA SER A 52 -19.36 -8.80 -13.32
C SER A 52 -18.54 -8.00 -12.30
N VAL A 53 -19.08 -7.90 -11.09
CA VAL A 53 -18.36 -7.51 -9.88
C VAL A 53 -17.25 -8.55 -9.65
N PRO A 54 -15.96 -8.20 -9.56
CA PRO A 54 -14.93 -9.16 -9.18
C PRO A 54 -15.08 -9.50 -7.70
N GLN A 55 -15.47 -10.74 -7.41
CA GLN A 55 -15.56 -11.25 -6.04
C GLN A 55 -14.17 -11.44 -5.42
N GLN A 56 -14.16 -11.25 -4.11
CA GLN A 56 -13.03 -11.18 -3.20
C GLN A 56 -12.21 -12.48 -3.15
N GLY A 57 -10.91 -12.33 -3.42
CA GLY A 57 -9.82 -12.80 -2.54
C GLY A 57 -9.82 -14.25 -2.08
N ALA A 58 -9.66 -15.20 -3.00
CA ALA A 58 -9.15 -16.52 -2.63
C ALA A 58 -7.65 -16.43 -2.35
N TYR A 59 -7.23 -16.87 -1.15
CA TYR A 59 -5.82 -17.13 -0.85
C TYR A 59 -5.33 -18.28 -1.73
N VAL A 60 -4.47 -17.97 -2.71
CA VAL A 60 -3.80 -18.97 -3.54
C VAL A 60 -2.54 -19.47 -2.83
N PRO A 61 -2.41 -20.77 -2.52
CA PRO A 61 -1.17 -21.31 -1.98
C PRO A 61 -0.06 -21.22 -3.04
N TYR A 62 1.16 -20.88 -2.60
CA TYR A 62 2.32 -20.67 -3.47
C TYR A 62 2.69 -21.97 -4.20
N SER A 63 2.20 -22.14 -5.42
CA SER A 63 2.68 -23.17 -6.35
C SER A 63 3.91 -22.64 -7.07
N SER A 64 4.98 -23.43 -7.11
CA SER A 64 6.32 -23.13 -7.61
C SER A 64 6.42 -22.98 -9.15
N ALA A 65 5.36 -22.53 -9.79
CA ALA A 65 5.33 -22.22 -11.22
C ALA A 65 4.51 -20.94 -11.45
N GLN A 66 4.95 -19.82 -10.86
CA GLN A 66 4.45 -18.52 -11.28
C GLN A 66 5.05 -18.20 -12.65
N GLN A 67 4.21 -18.21 -13.67
CA GLN A 67 4.53 -17.62 -14.95
C GLN A 67 4.93 -16.16 -14.72
N VAL A 68 6.16 -15.82 -15.13
CA VAL A 68 6.62 -14.45 -15.30
C VAL A 68 5.63 -13.81 -16.27
N VAL A 69 4.67 -13.02 -15.80
CA VAL A 69 3.95 -12.09 -16.69
C VAL A 69 5.04 -11.18 -17.26
N PRO A 70 5.33 -11.24 -18.57
CA PRO A 70 6.28 -10.33 -19.16
C PRO A 70 5.73 -8.93 -18.93
N TYR A 71 6.45 -8.17 -18.11
CA TYR A 71 6.21 -6.75 -17.97
C TYR A 71 6.16 -6.16 -19.39
N PRO A 72 5.12 -5.38 -19.75
CA PRO A 72 5.07 -4.79 -21.07
C PRO A 72 6.35 -3.99 -21.28
N GLU A 73 7.13 -4.41 -22.27
CA GLU A 73 8.44 -3.87 -22.66
C GLU A 73 8.43 -2.33 -22.75
N GLN A 74 7.27 -1.74 -23.02
CA GLN A 74 6.99 -0.31 -23.05
C GLN A 74 7.24 0.47 -21.74
N LEU A 75 7.24 -0.14 -20.56
CA LEU A 75 7.48 0.61 -19.31
C LEU A 75 8.97 0.60 -18.91
N SER A 76 9.86 0.07 -19.76
CA SER A 76 11.32 0.33 -19.71
C SER A 76 11.68 1.71 -20.28
N ILE A 77 10.84 2.27 -21.16
CA ILE A 77 11.06 3.53 -21.87
C ILE A 77 10.73 4.76 -20.99
N TYR A 78 9.97 4.58 -19.91
CA TYR A 78 9.61 5.64 -18.96
C TYR A 78 10.30 5.45 -17.59
N CYS A 79 11.59 5.15 -17.56
CA CYS A 79 12.41 5.63 -16.45
C CYS A 79 12.91 7.03 -16.85
N PRO A 80 12.14 8.13 -16.63
CA PRO A 80 12.77 9.44 -16.73
C PRO A 80 13.95 9.38 -15.77
N THR A 81 15.14 9.63 -16.28
CA THR A 81 16.36 9.74 -15.49
C THR A 81 16.07 10.75 -14.37
N LEU A 82 15.77 10.23 -13.17
CA LEU A 82 15.38 11.10 -12.07
C LEU A 82 16.60 12.01 -11.80
N PRO A 83 16.41 13.34 -11.69
CA PRO A 83 17.52 14.24 -11.43
C PRO A 83 18.24 13.81 -10.15
N LYS A 84 19.57 13.99 -10.10
CA LYS A 84 20.37 13.73 -8.88
C LYS A 84 19.73 14.46 -7.70
N GLY A 85 19.57 13.79 -6.55
CA GLY A 85 18.91 14.38 -5.39
C GLY A 85 17.39 14.44 -5.44
N ALA A 86 16.70 13.84 -6.42
CA ALA A 86 15.24 13.85 -6.48
C ALA A 86 14.57 13.23 -5.24
N PHE A 87 15.17 12.20 -4.65
CA PHE A 87 14.69 11.61 -3.39
C PHE A 87 14.96 12.52 -2.20
N ARG A 88 16.15 13.12 -2.12
CA ARG A 88 16.51 14.11 -1.08
C ARG A 88 15.61 15.34 -1.14
N SER A 89 15.31 15.84 -2.34
CA SER A 89 14.39 16.96 -2.55
C SER A 89 12.99 16.66 -2.03
N CYS A 90 12.47 15.45 -2.23
CA CYS A 90 11.18 15.04 -1.65
C CYS A 90 11.21 15.02 -0.12
N VAL A 91 12.27 14.48 0.50
CA VAL A 91 12.38 14.41 1.96
C VAL A 91 12.60 15.79 2.57
N THR A 92 13.47 16.61 1.99
CA THR A 92 13.69 18.00 2.42
C THR A 92 12.43 18.84 2.27
N GLY A 93 11.72 18.71 1.14
CA GLY A 93 10.44 19.38 0.94
C GLY A 93 9.37 18.98 1.96
N TRP A 94 9.33 17.70 2.34
CA TRP A 94 8.45 17.22 3.40
C TRP A 94 8.83 17.76 4.79
N LEU A 95 10.11 17.84 5.12
CA LEU A 95 10.57 18.49 6.37
C LEU A 95 10.19 19.97 6.42
N ILE A 96 10.41 20.72 5.33
CA ILE A 96 10.02 22.12 5.23
C ILE A 96 8.51 22.25 5.45
N TYR A 97 7.72 21.38 4.83
CA TYR A 97 6.27 21.32 5.06
C TYR A 97 5.92 21.11 6.55
N VAL A 98 6.55 20.15 7.24
CA VAL A 98 6.30 19.90 8.67
C VAL A 98 6.59 21.16 9.50
N VAL A 99 7.73 21.81 9.24
CA VAL A 99 8.12 23.05 9.95
C VAL A 99 7.14 24.19 9.65
N LEU A 100 6.79 24.43 8.38
CA LEU A 100 5.85 25.48 7.99
C LEU A 100 4.45 25.26 8.59
N THR A 101 4.01 24.00 8.68
CA THR A 101 2.72 23.65 9.29
C THR A 101 2.75 23.92 10.79
N ILE A 102 3.83 23.55 11.49
CA ILE A 102 3.98 23.85 12.92
C ILE A 102 4.00 25.36 13.16
N LEU A 103 4.76 26.11 12.34
CA LEU A 103 4.80 27.58 12.44
C LEU A 103 3.41 28.20 12.18
N CYS A 104 2.68 27.72 11.17
CA CYS A 104 1.32 28.19 10.89
C CYS A 104 0.36 27.90 12.05
N MET A 105 0.44 26.72 12.67
CA MET A 105 -0.33 26.37 13.85
C MET A 105 0.01 27.25 15.06
N ILE A 106 1.31 27.55 15.29
CA ILE A 106 1.73 28.46 16.35
C ILE A 106 1.16 29.86 16.10
N THR A 107 1.26 30.38 14.87
CA THR A 107 0.69 31.67 14.51
C THR A 107 -0.82 31.72 14.72
N LEU A 108 -1.55 30.65 14.38
CA LEU A 108 -2.99 30.51 14.62
C LEU A 108 -3.33 30.55 16.11
N VAL A 109 -2.56 29.84 16.95
CA VAL A 109 -2.77 29.84 18.41
C VAL A 109 -2.48 31.22 18.99
N VAL A 110 -1.38 31.87 18.60
CA VAL A 110 -1.03 33.21 19.07
C VAL A 110 -2.10 34.23 18.64
N ALA A 111 -2.59 34.15 17.41
CA ALA A 111 -3.68 35.01 16.94
C ALA A 111 -4.97 34.80 17.76
N ALA A 112 -5.33 33.55 18.03
CA ALA A 112 -6.51 33.24 18.85
C ALA A 112 -6.39 33.78 20.29
N VAL A 113 -5.21 33.66 20.91
CA VAL A 113 -4.96 34.23 22.25
C VAL A 113 -5.00 35.76 22.22
N ALA A 114 -4.42 36.39 21.19
CA ALA A 114 -4.44 37.85 21.05
C ALA A 114 -5.86 38.41 20.85
N MET A 115 -6.77 37.64 20.24
CA MET A 115 -8.19 38.01 20.13
C MET A 115 -8.90 37.99 21.49
N ASP A 116 -8.57 37.05 22.37
CA ASP A 116 -9.15 36.94 23.73
C ASP A 116 -8.73 38.12 24.62
N GLU A 117 -7.47 38.57 24.50
CA GLU A 117 -6.98 39.74 25.24
C GLU A 117 -7.40 41.09 24.62
N GLY A 118 -8.17 41.09 23.52
CA GLY A 118 -8.58 42.31 22.82
C GLY A 118 -7.43 43.05 22.12
N GLY A 119 -6.32 42.36 21.86
CA GLY A 119 -5.13 42.94 21.22
C GLY A 119 -5.25 43.14 19.70
N VAL A 120 -6.31 42.61 19.08
CA VAL A 120 -6.55 42.69 17.62
C VAL A 120 -8.03 43.02 17.36
N PRO A 121 -8.35 43.88 16.37
CA PRO A 121 -9.74 44.08 15.96
C PRO A 121 -10.38 42.76 15.52
N GLU A 122 -11.66 42.55 15.86
CA GLU A 122 -12.38 41.29 15.62
C GLU A 122 -12.35 40.86 14.14
N GLU A 123 -12.55 41.80 13.23
CA GLU A 123 -12.48 41.61 11.78
C GLU A 123 -11.10 41.12 11.30
N VAL A 124 -10.03 41.65 11.88
CA VAL A 124 -8.65 41.23 11.59
C VAL A 124 -8.39 39.84 12.16
N GLY A 125 -8.86 39.57 13.37
CA GLY A 125 -8.75 38.26 14.02
C GLY A 125 -9.41 37.14 13.20
N ILE A 126 -10.64 37.36 12.74
CA ILE A 126 -11.37 36.40 11.89
C ILE A 126 -10.62 36.15 10.57
N CYS A 127 -10.11 37.21 9.92
CA CYS A 127 -9.34 37.07 8.68
C CYS A 127 -8.06 36.25 8.88
N LEU A 128 -7.36 36.42 10.00
CA LEU A 128 -6.15 35.67 10.34
C LEU A 128 -6.45 34.19 10.60
N VAL A 129 -7.52 33.89 11.34
CA VAL A 129 -7.93 32.51 11.62
C VAL A 129 -8.33 31.79 10.32
N LEU A 130 -9.20 32.39 9.51
CA LEU A 130 -9.61 31.80 8.23
C LEU A 130 -8.43 31.64 7.28
N GLY A 131 -7.61 32.69 7.12
CA GLY A 131 -6.42 32.66 6.29
C GLY A 131 -5.42 31.58 6.73
N GLY A 132 -5.21 31.41 8.03
CA GLY A 132 -4.33 30.37 8.57
C GLY A 132 -4.90 28.96 8.40
N ILE A 133 -6.22 28.76 8.51
CA ILE A 133 -6.87 27.48 8.21
C ILE A 133 -6.68 27.12 6.73
N PHE A 134 -6.99 28.03 5.81
CA PHE A 134 -6.82 27.79 4.37
C PHE A 134 -5.35 27.57 4.00
N GLY A 135 -4.44 28.34 4.59
CA GLY A 135 -2.99 28.16 4.42
C GLY A 135 -2.53 26.80 4.90
N THR A 136 -2.93 26.39 6.11
CA THR A 136 -2.62 25.08 6.67
C THR A 136 -3.14 23.96 5.78
N LEU A 137 -4.39 24.04 5.31
CA LEU A 137 -4.98 23.07 4.40
C LEU A 137 -4.20 22.96 3.08
N ALA A 138 -3.82 24.10 2.49
CA ALA A 138 -3.02 24.12 1.27
C ALA A 138 -1.65 23.45 1.47
N PHE A 139 -0.97 23.74 2.59
CA PHE A 139 0.30 23.09 2.92
C PHE A 139 0.14 21.58 3.11
N VAL A 140 -0.91 21.13 3.82
CA VAL A 140 -1.20 19.71 4.04
C VAL A 140 -1.37 18.99 2.70
N ILE A 141 -2.13 19.57 1.78
CA ILE A 141 -2.33 19.01 0.43
C ILE A 141 -1.00 18.87 -0.31
N LEU A 142 -0.17 19.91 -0.32
CA LEU A 142 1.16 19.87 -0.96
C LEU A 142 2.09 18.83 -0.31
N GLY A 143 2.03 18.68 1.02
CA GLY A 143 2.77 17.68 1.77
C GLY A 143 2.38 16.25 1.38
N VAL A 144 1.07 15.98 1.31
CA VAL A 144 0.52 14.68 0.88
C VAL A 144 0.96 14.37 -0.56
N ILE A 145 0.82 15.32 -1.49
CA ILE A 145 1.25 15.14 -2.88
C ILE A 145 2.75 14.81 -2.97
N SER A 146 3.57 15.53 -2.20
CA SER A 146 5.03 15.34 -2.19
C SER A 146 5.41 13.96 -1.64
N TYR A 147 4.74 13.52 -0.58
CA TYR A 147 4.91 12.20 0.02
C TYR A 147 4.44 11.07 -0.91
N CYS A 148 3.28 11.21 -1.54
CA CYS A 148 2.80 10.26 -2.55
C CYS A 148 3.79 10.14 -3.72
N LYS A 149 4.34 11.26 -4.20
CA LYS A 149 5.39 11.26 -5.24
C LYS A 149 6.64 10.53 -4.79
N PHE A 150 7.10 10.75 -3.56
CA PHE A 150 8.25 10.04 -2.99
C PHE A 150 8.02 8.52 -2.98
N LEU A 151 6.92 8.09 -2.38
CA LEU A 151 6.57 6.68 -2.24
C LEU A 151 6.41 6.01 -3.61
N TYR A 152 5.72 6.66 -4.54
CA TYR A 152 5.56 6.21 -5.92
C TYR A 152 6.92 5.99 -6.60
N ARG A 153 7.84 6.94 -6.45
CA ARG A 153 9.19 6.87 -7.05
C ARG A 153 10.00 5.71 -6.48
N CYS A 154 9.98 5.51 -5.16
CA CYS A 154 10.69 4.39 -4.52
C CYS A 154 10.17 3.05 -5.03
N TRP A 155 8.84 2.87 -5.08
CA TRP A 155 8.25 1.64 -5.57
C TRP A 155 8.48 1.40 -7.06
N ARG A 156 8.46 2.46 -7.87
CA ARG A 156 8.73 2.38 -9.32
C ARG A 156 10.16 1.94 -9.61
N LEU A 157 11.14 2.32 -8.78
CA LEU A 157 12.55 2.01 -8.97
C LEU A 157 12.84 0.49 -8.96
N ILE A 158 12.13 -0.26 -8.12
CA ILE A 158 12.38 -1.68 -7.86
C ILE A 158 11.41 -2.61 -8.60
N GLN A 159 10.71 -2.13 -9.64
CA GLN A 159 9.78 -2.94 -10.45
C GLN A 159 10.55 -3.86 -11.40
N ASP A 160 11.01 -5.00 -10.91
CA ASP A 160 11.79 -6.01 -11.64
C ASP A 160 11.10 -7.39 -11.71
N GLY A 161 9.78 -7.39 -11.58
CA GLY A 161 8.95 -8.60 -11.59
C GLY A 161 8.90 -9.36 -10.25
N HIS A 162 9.76 -9.04 -9.28
CA HIS A 162 9.73 -9.70 -7.96
C HIS A 162 9.23 -8.77 -6.84
N ALA A 163 8.94 -7.50 -7.14
CA ALA A 163 8.37 -6.57 -6.18
C ALA A 163 6.99 -7.04 -5.71
N ARG A 164 6.72 -6.94 -4.41
CA ARG A 164 5.46 -7.44 -3.81
C ARG A 164 4.22 -6.66 -4.25
N THR A 165 4.39 -5.43 -4.70
CA THR A 165 3.31 -4.53 -5.11
C THR A 165 3.77 -3.55 -6.19
N THR A 166 2.79 -3.00 -6.90
CA THR A 166 3.01 -1.92 -7.88
C THR A 166 2.99 -0.55 -7.19
N PRO A 167 3.66 0.46 -7.76
CA PRO A 167 3.70 1.81 -7.18
C PRO A 167 2.30 2.45 -7.07
N GLY A 168 1.41 2.18 -8.02
CA GLY A 168 0.02 2.65 -7.97
C GLY A 168 -0.76 2.07 -6.78
N LYS A 169 -0.64 0.76 -6.52
CA LYS A 169 -1.29 0.11 -5.37
C LYS A 169 -0.73 0.61 -4.04
N ALA A 170 0.60 0.76 -3.96
CA ALA A 170 1.28 1.22 -2.76
C ALA A 170 0.84 2.62 -2.30
N VAL A 171 0.53 3.52 -3.24
CA VAL A 171 0.03 4.88 -2.93
C VAL A 171 -1.50 4.91 -2.83
N GLY A 172 -2.21 4.32 -3.79
CA GLY A 172 -3.66 4.44 -3.90
C GLY A 172 -4.41 3.82 -2.72
N PHE A 173 -3.94 2.68 -2.22
CA PHE A 173 -4.61 1.99 -1.12
C PHE A 173 -4.36 2.61 0.26
N LEU A 174 -3.45 3.61 0.37
CA LEU A 174 -3.33 4.43 1.59
C LEU A 174 -4.52 5.36 1.80
N PHE A 175 -5.32 5.63 0.76
CA PHE A 175 -6.51 6.48 0.83
C PHE A 175 -7.78 5.73 1.19
N ILE A 176 -7.74 4.39 1.31
CA ILE A 176 -8.90 3.59 1.68
C ILE A 176 -9.00 3.54 3.21
N PRO A 177 -10.05 4.08 3.83
CA PRO A 177 -10.19 4.06 5.28
C PRO A 177 -10.10 2.66 5.87
N PHE A 178 -9.44 2.52 7.03
CA PHE A 178 -9.15 1.28 7.76
C PHE A 178 -8.21 0.30 7.04
N PHE A 179 -8.37 0.11 5.73
CA PHE A 179 -7.47 -0.69 4.91
C PHE A 179 -6.10 -0.02 4.74
N ASN A 180 -6.05 1.31 4.85
CA ASN A 180 -4.84 2.09 4.85
C ASN A 180 -3.83 1.63 5.90
N ILE A 181 -4.28 1.19 7.09
CA ILE A 181 -3.40 0.73 8.17
C ILE A 181 -2.54 -0.45 7.69
N TYR A 182 -3.17 -1.47 7.11
CA TYR A 182 -2.46 -2.59 6.50
C TYR A 182 -1.51 -2.12 5.38
N TRP A 183 -1.97 -1.19 4.54
CA TRP A 183 -1.16 -0.65 3.45
C TRP A 183 0.01 0.22 3.90
N PHE A 184 -0.05 0.85 5.08
CA PHE A 184 1.10 1.53 5.64
C PHE A 184 2.26 0.56 5.87
N PHE A 185 1.99 -0.64 6.39
CA PHE A 185 3.00 -1.70 6.53
C PHE A 185 3.48 -2.22 5.19
N VAL A 186 2.58 -2.53 4.25
CA VAL A 186 2.97 -3.03 2.92
C VAL A 186 3.81 -2.00 2.16
N ALA A 187 3.38 -0.74 2.15
CA ALA A 187 3.99 0.31 1.36
C ALA A 187 5.31 0.84 1.93
N HIS A 188 5.54 0.75 3.24
CA HIS A 188 6.76 1.29 3.88
C HIS A 188 7.68 0.21 4.39
N TYR A 189 7.20 -0.64 5.31
CA TYR A 189 8.00 -1.74 5.82
C TYR A 189 8.32 -2.75 4.71
N GLY A 190 7.33 -3.06 3.85
CA GLY A 190 7.56 -3.87 2.67
C GLY A 190 8.52 -3.25 1.67
N LEU A 191 8.52 -1.93 1.52
CA LEU A 191 9.47 -1.21 0.66
C LEU A 191 10.91 -1.37 1.16
N ALA A 192 11.15 -1.29 2.47
CA ALA A 192 12.49 -1.48 3.05
C ALA A 192 13.07 -2.87 2.72
N ILE A 193 12.25 -3.91 2.86
CA ILE A 193 12.61 -5.29 2.53
C ILE A 193 12.89 -5.43 1.03
N ASP A 194 12.01 -4.89 0.18
CA ASP A 194 12.13 -5.05 -1.26
C ASP A 194 13.32 -4.25 -1.82
N LEU A 195 13.65 -3.08 -1.26
CA LEU A 195 14.88 -2.34 -1.57
C LEU A 195 16.14 -3.16 -1.24
N ASN A 196 16.19 -3.74 -0.04
CA ASN A 196 17.32 -4.60 0.37
C ASN A 196 17.43 -5.86 -0.49
N SER A 197 16.30 -6.47 -0.83
CA SER A 197 16.22 -7.67 -1.67
C SER A 197 16.60 -7.37 -3.11
N TYR A 198 16.20 -6.21 -3.63
CA TYR A 198 16.62 -5.69 -4.93
C TYR A 198 18.14 -5.51 -4.97
N ALA A 199 18.70 -4.77 -4.01
CA ALA A 199 20.15 -4.55 -3.92
C ALA A 199 20.94 -5.86 -3.86
N ARG A 200 20.46 -6.85 -3.10
CA ARG A 200 21.09 -8.18 -3.01
C ARG A 200 21.04 -8.95 -4.33
N ARG A 201 19.92 -8.92 -5.04
CA ARG A 201 19.77 -9.65 -6.32
C ARG A 201 20.69 -9.12 -7.41
N TYR A 202 20.86 -7.80 -7.46
CA TYR A 202 21.74 -7.14 -8.44
C TYR A 202 23.15 -6.88 -7.91
N GLN A 203 23.50 -7.38 -6.72
CA GLN A 203 24.81 -7.21 -6.07
C GLN A 203 25.26 -5.73 -6.01
N ILE A 204 24.32 -4.82 -5.77
CA ILE A 204 24.59 -3.38 -5.69
C ILE A 204 25.02 -3.04 -4.27
N ALA A 205 26.22 -2.49 -4.13
CA ALA A 205 26.72 -1.96 -2.87
C ALA A 205 25.98 -0.68 -2.49
N VAL A 206 24.90 -0.80 -1.71
CA VAL A 206 24.12 0.33 -1.20
C VAL A 206 23.96 0.28 0.32
N PRO A 207 23.74 1.43 0.98
CA PRO A 207 23.35 1.45 2.38
C PRO A 207 22.07 0.62 2.58
N ARG A 208 22.08 -0.27 3.58
CA ARG A 208 20.95 -1.15 3.85
C ARG A 208 19.79 -0.34 4.46
N ALA A 209 18.60 -0.50 3.91
CA ALA A 209 17.40 0.12 4.47
C ALA A 209 17.09 -0.52 5.85
N PRO A 210 16.94 0.28 6.93
CA PRO A 210 16.72 -0.24 8.28
C PRO A 210 15.26 -0.69 8.45
N GLU A 211 15.00 -1.97 8.19
CA GLU A 211 13.68 -2.60 8.27
C GLU A 211 13.03 -2.42 9.66
N GLY A 212 13.82 -2.65 10.73
CA GLY A 212 13.34 -2.50 12.11
C GLY A 212 12.96 -1.06 12.48
N LEU A 213 13.70 -0.07 11.97
CA LEU A 213 13.39 1.34 12.24
C LEU A 213 12.06 1.76 11.60
N VAL A 214 11.83 1.32 10.35
CA VAL A 214 10.56 1.57 9.65
C VAL A 214 9.41 0.89 10.38
N LEU A 215 9.59 -0.37 10.80
CA LEU A 215 8.57 -1.11 11.54
C LEU A 215 8.23 -0.44 12.87
N THR A 216 9.23 -0.08 13.66
CA THR A 216 9.04 0.63 14.95
C THR A 216 8.30 1.94 14.75
N ALA A 217 8.68 2.72 13.73
CA ALA A 217 8.01 3.99 13.44
C ALA A 217 6.53 3.78 13.08
N LEU A 218 6.19 2.74 12.31
CA LEU A 218 4.80 2.41 11.97
C LEU A 218 3.99 1.91 13.18
N ILE A 219 4.57 1.09 14.04
CA ILE A 219 3.89 0.62 15.26
C ILE A 219 3.57 1.82 16.17
N LEU A 220 4.55 2.69 16.41
CA LEU A 220 4.36 3.89 17.22
C LEU A 220 3.34 4.86 16.61
N LEU A 221 3.25 4.94 15.27
CA LEU A 221 2.32 5.81 14.56
C LEU A 221 0.84 5.50 14.88
N PHE A 222 0.49 4.22 15.02
CA PHE A 222 -0.91 3.80 15.21
C PHE A 222 -1.33 3.62 16.68
N ILE A 223 -0.39 3.68 17.62
CA ILE A 223 -0.72 3.64 19.05
C ILE A 223 -1.05 5.08 19.51
N PRO A 224 -2.26 5.33 20.05
CA PRO A 224 -2.62 6.63 20.58
C PRO A 224 -1.58 7.14 21.58
N TYR A 225 -1.32 8.45 21.58
CA TYR A 225 -0.33 9.15 22.41
C TYR A 225 1.14 8.85 22.06
N LEU A 226 1.49 7.62 21.63
CA LEU A 226 2.82 7.29 21.11
C LEU A 226 3.05 7.81 19.69
N ASN A 227 1.97 8.14 18.97
CA ASN A 227 2.03 8.74 17.64
C ASN A 227 2.87 10.01 17.60
N MET A 228 2.90 10.83 18.68
CA MET A 228 3.75 12.02 18.73
C MET A 228 5.24 11.67 18.73
N ILE A 229 5.63 10.56 19.34
CA ILE A 229 7.02 10.10 19.41
C ILE A 229 7.43 9.44 18.07
N SER A 230 6.47 8.89 17.33
CA SER A 230 6.72 8.23 16.04
C SER A 230 7.49 9.10 15.05
N ILE A 231 7.32 10.43 15.09
CA ILE A 231 7.98 11.38 14.18
C ILE A 231 9.52 11.29 14.26
N PHE A 232 10.05 11.04 15.46
CA PHE A 232 11.49 10.92 15.70
C PHE A 232 12.08 9.64 15.09
N PHE A 233 11.25 8.62 14.87
CA PHE A 233 11.65 7.38 14.20
C PHE A 233 11.34 7.43 12.70
N TRP A 234 10.25 8.10 12.32
CA TRP A 234 9.78 8.20 10.95
C TRP A 234 10.70 9.07 10.08
N ILE A 235 11.16 10.22 10.60
CA ILE A 235 12.08 11.10 9.85
C ILE A 235 13.36 10.33 9.45
N PRO A 236 14.13 9.72 10.38
CA PRO A 236 15.34 8.98 10.01
C PRO A 236 15.06 7.75 9.15
N ALA A 237 13.89 7.11 9.31
CA ALA A 237 13.45 6.01 8.46
C ALA A 237 13.27 6.46 7.00
N LEU A 238 12.56 7.57 6.76
CA LEU A 238 12.37 8.12 5.41
C LEU A 238 13.70 8.56 4.78
N PHE A 239 14.59 9.19 5.54
CA PHE A 239 15.93 9.54 5.06
C PHE A 239 16.75 8.31 4.68
N SER A 240 16.70 7.26 5.50
CA SER A 240 17.42 6.02 5.21
C SER A 240 16.87 5.34 3.95
N LEU A 241 15.54 5.27 3.80
CA LEU A 241 14.89 4.75 2.60
C LEU A 241 15.26 5.56 1.35
N ALA A 242 15.25 6.89 1.45
CA ALA A 242 15.64 7.79 0.37
C ALA A 242 17.10 7.60 -0.04
N LYS A 243 18.02 7.45 0.93
CA LYS A 243 19.44 7.18 0.66
C LYS A 243 19.65 5.85 -0.05
N THR A 244 18.99 4.78 0.40
CA THR A 244 19.07 3.47 -0.25
C THR A 244 18.52 3.52 -1.68
N ALA A 245 17.36 4.16 -1.87
CA ALA A 245 16.76 4.32 -3.20
C ALA A 245 17.65 5.16 -4.14
N GLU A 246 18.24 6.25 -3.65
CA GLU A 246 19.17 7.08 -4.44
C GLU A 246 20.43 6.30 -4.82
N ALA A 247 21.02 5.53 -3.91
CA ALA A 247 22.18 4.70 -4.20
C ALA A 247 21.89 3.62 -5.25
N ILE A 248 20.71 2.98 -5.19
CA ILE A 248 20.25 2.04 -6.22
C ILE A 248 20.07 2.75 -7.56
N GLN A 249 19.49 3.96 -7.54
CA GLN A 249 19.29 4.74 -8.76
C GLN A 249 20.62 5.15 -9.40
N ASP A 250 21.59 5.58 -8.60
CA ASP A 250 22.91 6.00 -9.08
C ASP A 250 23.69 4.82 -9.65
N ALA A 251 23.60 3.64 -9.04
CA ALA A 251 24.19 2.41 -9.59
C ALA A 251 23.56 1.95 -10.91
N ARG A 252 22.34 2.40 -11.22
CA ARG A 252 21.65 2.12 -12.49
C ARG A 252 21.94 3.15 -13.58
N ARG A 253 22.60 4.28 -13.27
CA ARG A 253 22.97 5.24 -14.32
C ARG A 253 24.06 4.62 -15.20
N PRO A 254 23.93 4.71 -16.53
CA PRO A 254 24.97 4.27 -17.45
C PRO A 254 26.25 5.09 -17.31
#